data_AF-A0A7C6YH11-F1
#
_entry.id   AF-A0A7C6YH11-F1
#
_cell.length_a   1.000
_cell.length_b   1.000
_cell.length_c   1.000
_cell.angle_alpha   90.00
_cell.angle_beta   90.00
_cell.angle_gamma   90.00
#
_symmetry.space_group_name_H-M   'P 1'
#
loop_
_entity.id
_entity.type
_entity.pdbx_description
1 polymer ?
#
loop_
_entity_poly.entity_id
_entity_poly.type
_entity_poly.pdbx_seq_one_letter_code
_entity_poly.pdbx_strand_id
1 'polypeptide(L)'
;MIHKGAPIDVVSAVDEGRYPLGITNIAFARISRNKNTRLIWPRDGMFCMPQVMVWSKNANENLLEIGDFLMSKPVQEYLALQAFIPASPEVGIPQLFTGHSLNLRWEGWESYLNIIRGSKF
;
A
#
# COMPACT_ATOMS: atom_id res chain seq x y z
N MET A 1 -10.99 21.83 2.31
CA MET A 1 -9.75 21.17 2.77
C MET A 1 -9.90 19.69 2.46
N ILE A 2 -9.18 19.15 1.48
CA ILE A 2 -9.49 17.85 0.83
C ILE A 2 -8.76 16.67 1.49
N HIS A 3 -7.85 16.92 2.45
CA HIS A 3 -7.22 15.87 3.25
C HIS A 3 -6.97 16.36 4.68
N LYS A 4 -7.39 15.59 5.68
CA LYS A 4 -7.09 15.80 7.11
C LYS A 4 -7.20 14.45 7.82
N GLY A 5 -6.21 14.10 8.65
CA GLY A 5 -6.23 12.87 9.45
C GLY A 5 -5.45 11.70 8.83
N ALA A 6 -5.48 10.58 9.55
CA ALA A 6 -4.88 9.30 9.16
C ALA A 6 -5.80 8.52 8.19
N PRO A 7 -5.30 7.49 7.49
CA PRO A 7 -6.12 6.66 6.60
C PRO A 7 -7.40 6.08 7.22
N ILE A 8 -7.42 5.86 8.53
CA ILE A 8 -8.61 5.40 9.28
C ILE A 8 -9.71 6.45 9.39
N ASP A 9 -9.36 7.74 9.34
CA ASP A 9 -10.30 8.85 9.40
C ASP A 9 -11.13 8.93 8.12
N VAL A 10 -10.54 8.54 6.97
CA VAL A 10 -11.25 8.42 5.69
C VAL A 10 -12.38 7.38 5.81
N VAL A 11 -12.07 6.21 6.37
CA VAL A 11 -13.04 5.13 6.56
C VAL A 11 -14.17 5.59 7.49
N SER A 12 -13.83 6.23 8.60
CA SER A 12 -14.82 6.69 9.58
C SER A 12 -15.71 7.81 9.03
N ALA A 13 -15.15 8.72 8.24
CA ALA A 13 -15.94 9.80 7.65
C ALA A 13 -16.95 9.31 6.59
N VAL A 14 -16.65 8.22 5.87
CA VAL A 14 -17.63 7.58 4.97
C VAL A 14 -18.70 6.83 5.76
N ASP A 15 -18.28 6.07 6.76
CA ASP A 15 -19.17 5.31 7.65
C ASP A 15 -20.19 6.18 8.39
N GLU A 16 -19.78 7.37 8.83
CA GLU A 16 -20.63 8.37 9.49
C GLU A 16 -21.51 9.16 8.51
N GLY A 17 -21.43 8.89 7.20
CA GLY A 17 -22.17 9.61 6.16
C GLY A 17 -21.70 11.04 5.91
N ARG A 18 -20.55 11.46 6.46
CA ARG A 18 -19.98 12.79 6.19
C ARG A 18 -19.49 12.92 4.76
N TYR A 19 -19.05 11.82 4.15
CA TYR A 19 -18.70 11.77 2.73
C TYR A 19 -19.29 10.52 2.05
N PRO A 20 -19.72 10.62 0.79
CA PRO A 20 -20.26 9.47 0.06
C PRO A 20 -19.16 8.50 -0.43
N LEU A 21 -17.91 8.93 -0.49
CA LEU A 21 -16.78 8.16 -1.02
C LEU A 21 -15.48 8.57 -0.33
N GLY A 22 -14.60 7.59 -0.12
CA GLY A 22 -13.24 7.78 0.38
C GLY A 22 -12.26 6.89 -0.37
N ILE A 23 -11.06 7.42 -0.65
CA ILE A 23 -9.96 6.67 -1.25
C ILE A 23 -8.90 6.47 -0.17
N THR A 24 -8.52 5.22 0.08
CA THR A 24 -7.53 4.86 1.10
C THR A 24 -6.80 3.57 0.71
N ASN A 25 -5.71 3.25 1.40
CA ASN A 25 -5.00 1.98 1.19
C ASN A 25 -5.89 0.82 1.66
N ILE A 26 -5.90 -0.25 0.88
CA ILE A 26 -6.70 -1.46 1.13
C ILE A 26 -6.49 -2.06 2.52
N ALA A 27 -5.28 -1.98 3.08
CA ALA A 27 -4.99 -2.44 4.44
C ALA A 27 -5.93 -1.77 5.47
N PHE A 28 -6.16 -0.46 5.34
CA PHE A 28 -7.07 0.28 6.22
C PHE A 28 -8.54 0.11 5.85
N ALA A 29 -8.85 0.02 4.55
CA ALA A 29 -10.22 -0.19 4.10
C ALA A 29 -10.79 -1.52 4.63
N ARG A 30 -9.96 -2.55 4.84
CA ARG A 30 -10.41 -3.83 5.40
C ARG A 30 -10.84 -3.76 6.87
N ILE A 31 -10.40 -2.75 7.63
CA ILE A 31 -10.85 -2.50 9.00
C ILE A 31 -12.35 -2.12 9.01
N SER A 32 -12.91 -1.73 7.86
CA SER A 32 -14.32 -1.33 7.71
C SER A 32 -15.32 -2.47 7.51
N ARG A 33 -14.90 -3.74 7.61
CA ARG A 33 -15.77 -4.91 7.33
C ARG A 33 -17.08 -4.98 8.15
N ASN A 34 -17.17 -4.26 9.27
CA ASN A 34 -18.36 -4.19 10.14
C ASN A 34 -19.03 -2.80 10.15
N LYS A 35 -18.69 -1.93 9.21
CA LYS A 35 -19.18 -0.54 9.11
C LYS A 35 -20.25 -0.41 8.02
N ASN A 36 -20.95 0.73 7.96
CA ASN A 36 -21.96 1.04 6.93
C ASN A 36 -21.32 1.37 5.56
N THR A 37 -20.22 0.69 5.21
CA THR A 37 -19.39 1.00 4.04
C THR A 37 -19.19 -0.23 3.18
N ARG A 38 -19.00 -0.02 1.88
CA ARG A 38 -18.65 -1.08 0.92
C ARG A 38 -17.32 -0.75 0.26
N LEU A 39 -16.45 -1.76 0.17
CA LEU A 39 -15.21 -1.67 -0.60
C LEU A 39 -15.51 -1.84 -2.11
N ILE A 40 -14.98 -0.93 -2.92
CA ILE A 40 -15.07 -0.97 -4.38
C ILE A 40 -13.68 -1.23 -4.94
N TRP A 41 -13.57 -2.21 -5.84
CA TRP A 41 -12.36 -2.48 -6.62
C TRP A 41 -12.43 -1.74 -7.95
N PRO A 42 -11.60 -0.71 -8.19
CA PRO A 42 -11.64 0.03 -9.45
C PRO A 42 -11.19 -0.86 -10.61
N ARG A 43 -11.99 -0.91 -11.69
CA ARG A 43 -11.67 -1.70 -12.89
C ARG A 43 -10.45 -1.16 -13.63
N ASP A 44 -10.24 0.15 -13.58
CA ASP A 44 -9.10 0.81 -14.19
C ASP A 44 -7.80 0.56 -13.42
N GLY A 45 -7.85 -0.17 -12.30
CA GLY A 45 -6.70 -0.54 -11.49
C GLY A 45 -6.52 0.31 -10.24
N MET A 46 -5.53 -0.07 -9.45
CA MET A 46 -5.20 0.54 -8.16
C MET A 46 -3.84 1.20 -8.23
N PHE A 47 -3.69 2.35 -7.55
CA PHE A 47 -2.38 2.96 -7.40
C PHE A 47 -1.49 2.12 -6.49
N CYS A 48 -0.26 1.87 -6.94
CA CYS A 48 0.76 1.28 -6.09
C CYS A 48 1.35 2.36 -5.19
N MET A 49 1.45 2.06 -3.88
CA MET A 49 2.14 2.90 -2.92
C MET A 49 3.40 2.14 -2.47
N PRO A 50 4.56 2.35 -3.12
CA PRO A 50 5.77 1.63 -2.77
C PRO A 50 6.22 2.05 -1.36
N GLN A 51 6.52 1.05 -0.53
CA GLN A 51 7.16 1.27 0.77
C GLN A 51 8.65 1.00 0.60
N VAL A 52 9.48 1.96 1.02
CA VAL A 52 10.94 1.88 0.90
C VAL A 52 11.59 1.92 2.27
N MET A 53 12.68 1.17 2.41
CA MET A 53 13.59 1.29 3.55
C MET A 53 14.78 2.14 3.13
N VAL A 54 15.15 3.13 3.96
CA VAL A 54 16.23 4.08 3.66
C VAL A 54 17.17 4.10 4.86
N TRP A 55 18.46 3.87 4.59
CA TRP A 55 19.51 3.93 5.61
C TRP A 55 20.43 5.13 5.35
N SER A 56 20.98 5.67 6.42
CA SER A 56 22.10 6.63 6.33
C SER A 56 23.31 5.93 5.73
N LYS A 57 24.16 6.68 5.01
CA LYS A 57 25.47 6.19 4.55
C LYS A 57 26.38 5.74 5.70
N ASN A 58 26.12 6.23 6.91
CA ASN A 58 26.86 5.89 8.12
C ASN A 58 26.06 4.95 9.04
N ALA A 59 25.03 4.27 8.51
CA ALA A 59 24.25 3.33 9.32
C ALA A 59 25.14 2.18 9.81
N ASN A 60 24.91 1.77 11.06
CA ASN A 60 25.55 0.60 11.62
C ASN A 60 25.08 -0.66 10.87
N GLU A 61 25.99 -1.61 10.61
CA GLU A 61 25.69 -2.86 9.89
C GLU A 61 24.56 -3.66 10.55
N ASN A 62 24.45 -3.64 11.88
CA ASN A 62 23.36 -4.30 12.61
C ASN A 62 21.97 -3.74 12.24
N LEU A 63 21.89 -2.50 11.75
CA LEU A 63 20.63 -1.92 11.24
C LEU A 63 20.29 -2.42 9.84
N LEU A 64 21.28 -2.91 9.08
CA LEU A 64 21.07 -3.52 7.77
C LEU A 64 20.48 -4.93 7.94
N GLU A 65 20.89 -5.67 8.96
CA GLU A 65 20.33 -6.98 9.32
C GLU A 65 18.82 -6.92 9.60
N ILE A 66 18.32 -5.78 10.11
CA ILE A 66 16.87 -5.55 10.28
C ILE A 66 16.18 -5.50 8.91
N GLY A 67 16.81 -4.91 7.90
CA GLY A 67 16.31 -4.91 6.53
C GLY A 67 16.19 -6.32 5.96
N ASP A 68 17.22 -7.14 6.14
CA ASP A 68 17.21 -8.54 5.74
C ASP A 68 16.12 -9.33 6.45
N PHE A 69 15.95 -9.12 7.76
CA PHE A 69 14.86 -9.72 8.52
C PHE A 69 13.48 -9.29 8.00
N LEU A 70 13.27 -8.01 7.71
CA LEU A 70 12.01 -7.51 7.14
C LEU A 70 11.72 -8.08 5.74
N MET A 71 12.77 -8.39 4.97
CA MET A 71 12.67 -9.01 3.65
C MET A 71 12.58 -10.55 3.70
N SER A 72 12.80 -11.15 4.87
CA SER A 72 12.68 -12.60 5.05
C SER A 72 11.27 -13.09 4.73
N LYS A 73 11.21 -14.32 4.22
CA LYS A 73 9.95 -14.97 3.85
C LYS A 73 8.88 -14.92 4.96
N PRO A 74 9.16 -15.26 6.23
CA PRO A 74 8.14 -15.21 7.29
C PRO A 74 7.54 -13.82 7.51
N VAL A 75 8.37 -12.76 7.43
CA VAL A 75 7.88 -11.39 7.59
C VAL A 75 7.07 -10.95 6.37
N GLN A 76 7.53 -11.27 5.17
CA GLN A 76 6.80 -10.96 3.94
C GLN A 76 5.46 -11.70 3.87
N GLU A 77 5.39 -12.96 4.31
CA GLU A 77 4.14 -13.72 4.47
C GLU A 77 3.21 -13.06 5.50
N TYR A 78 3.74 -12.61 6.63
CA TYR A 78 2.96 -11.89 7.63
C TYR A 78 2.37 -10.58 7.09
N LEU A 79 3.16 -9.79 6.36
CA LEU A 79 2.68 -8.55 5.72
C LEU A 79 1.63 -8.85 4.64
N ALA A 80 1.78 -9.94 3.89
CA ALA A 80 0.81 -10.40 2.89
C ALA A 80 -0.60 -10.60 3.50
N LEU A 81 -0.70 -11.12 4.73
CA LEU A 81 -1.97 -11.28 5.45
C LEU A 81 -2.68 -9.93 5.68
N GLN A 82 -1.91 -8.86 5.83
CA GLN A 82 -2.38 -7.49 6.01
C GLN A 82 -2.65 -6.76 4.69
N ALA A 83 -2.73 -7.50 3.58
CA ALA A 83 -2.98 -6.99 2.22
C ALA A 83 -1.84 -6.12 1.66
N PHE A 84 -0.61 -6.27 2.15
CA PHE A 84 0.56 -5.77 1.44
C PHE A 84 0.87 -6.69 0.24
N ILE A 85 1.36 -6.09 -0.84
CA ILE A 85 1.97 -6.84 -1.94
C ILE A 85 3.42 -7.16 -1.51
N PRO A 86 3.81 -8.45 -1.41
CA PRO A 86 5.16 -8.80 -1.00
C PRO A 86 6.21 -8.25 -1.96
N ALA A 87 7.35 -7.84 -1.39
CA ALA A 87 8.53 -7.46 -2.17
C ALA A 87 9.43 -8.67 -2.46
N SER A 88 9.32 -9.74 -1.68
CA SER A 88 10.03 -11.00 -1.93
C SER A 88 9.33 -11.81 -3.03
N PRO A 89 10.06 -12.29 -4.06
CA PRO A 89 9.49 -13.13 -5.12
C PRO A 89 9.09 -14.54 -4.63
N GLU A 90 9.59 -14.95 -3.46
CA GLU A 90 9.27 -16.26 -2.87
C GLU A 90 7.89 -16.31 -2.22
N VAL A 91 7.28 -15.14 -1.99
CA VAL A 91 5.96 -15.02 -1.37
C VAL A 91 4.95 -14.66 -2.45
N GLY A 92 3.99 -15.56 -2.65
CA GLY A 92 2.91 -15.35 -3.61
C GLY A 92 2.05 -14.13 -3.26
N ILE A 93 1.46 -13.53 -4.29
CA ILE A 93 0.50 -12.44 -4.12
C ILE A 93 -0.70 -12.93 -3.28
N PRO A 94 -1.17 -12.17 -2.27
CA PRO A 94 -2.31 -12.57 -1.46
C PRO A 94 -3.54 -12.90 -2.31
N GLN A 95 -4.27 -13.96 -1.95
CA GLN A 95 -5.49 -14.39 -2.66
C GLN A 95 -6.54 -13.28 -2.77
N LEU A 96 -6.54 -12.34 -1.81
CA LEU A 96 -7.37 -11.14 -1.83
C LEU A 96 -7.27 -10.39 -3.16
N PHE A 97 -6.10 -10.39 -3.80
CA PHE A 97 -5.86 -9.65 -5.03
C PHE A 97 -6.05 -10.51 -6.28
N THR A 98 -5.81 -11.83 -6.20
CA THR A 98 -5.95 -12.74 -7.35
C THR A 98 -7.41 -12.89 -7.77
N GLY A 99 -8.36 -12.82 -6.84
CA GLY A 99 -9.80 -12.87 -7.11
C GLY A 99 -10.38 -11.60 -7.75
N HIS A 100 -9.61 -10.52 -7.85
CA HIS A 100 -10.08 -9.21 -8.34
C HIS A 100 -9.28 -8.69 -9.55
N SER A 101 -8.59 -9.57 -10.27
CA SER A 101 -7.75 -9.22 -11.44
C SER A 101 -6.81 -8.05 -11.11
N LEU A 102 -5.87 -8.30 -10.19
CA LEU A 102 -4.89 -7.31 -9.73
C LEU A 102 -4.30 -6.50 -10.90
N ASN A 103 -4.72 -5.25 -10.99
CA ASN A 103 -4.22 -4.28 -11.96
C ASN A 103 -3.56 -3.14 -11.19
N LEU A 104 -2.26 -3.26 -10.94
CA LEU A 104 -1.49 -2.23 -10.25
C LEU A 104 -0.97 -1.20 -11.27
N ARG A 105 -1.30 0.06 -11.03
CA ARG A 105 -0.74 1.20 -11.76
C ARG A 105 0.61 1.56 -11.14
N TRP A 106 1.67 1.01 -11.71
CA TRP A 106 3.06 1.32 -11.38
C TRP A 106 3.94 1.19 -12.62
N GLU A 107 4.51 2.30 -13.08
CA GLU A 107 5.39 2.34 -14.25
C GLU A 107 6.87 2.15 -13.90
N GLY A 108 7.17 1.87 -12.63
CA GLY A 108 8.54 1.73 -12.16
C GLY A 108 9.12 3.02 -11.57
N TRP A 109 10.27 2.86 -10.92
CA TRP A 109 10.96 3.94 -10.23
C TRP A 109 11.45 5.04 -11.18
N GLU A 110 11.88 4.69 -12.39
CA GLU A 110 12.35 5.68 -13.36
C GLU A 110 11.24 6.65 -13.79
N SER A 111 10.04 6.13 -14.10
CA SER A 111 8.87 6.97 -14.41
C SER A 111 8.53 7.89 -13.23
N TYR A 112 8.46 7.33 -12.01
CA TYR A 112 8.21 8.10 -10.79
C TYR A 112 9.25 9.20 -10.54
N LEU A 113 10.54 8.88 -10.68
CA LEU A 113 11.64 9.83 -10.48
C LEU A 113 11.64 10.93 -11.55
N ASN A 114 11.31 10.59 -12.80
CA ASN A 114 11.19 11.57 -13.87
C ASN A 114 10.07 12.58 -13.57
N ILE A 115 8.92 12.10 -13.11
CA ILE A 115 7.78 12.96 -12.70
C ILE A 115 8.20 13.89 -11.57
N ILE A 116 8.81 13.36 -10.51
CA ILE A 116 9.19 14.16 -9.33
C ILE A 116 10.32 15.15 -9.63
N ARG A 117 11.25 14.79 -10.51
CA ARG A 117 12.32 15.69 -10.97
C ARG A 117 11.78 16.82 -11.85
N GLY A 118 10.49 16.82 -12.20
CA GLY A 118 9.88 17.84 -13.05
C GLY A 118 10.30 17.72 -14.52
N SER A 119 10.78 16.55 -14.94
CA SER A 119 11.02 16.24 -16.35
C SER A 119 9.66 16.25 -17.04
N LYS A 120 9.36 17.34 -17.76
CA LYS A 120 8.09 17.52 -18.48
C LYS A 120 7.84 16.31 -19.38
N PHE A 121 6.63 15.78 -19.29
CA PHE A 121 6.03 14.93 -20.33
C PHE A 121 5.92 15.70 -21.65
#